data_AF-A0A3N4JRE4-F1
#
_entry.id   AF-A0A3N4JRE4-F1
#
_cell.length_a   1.000
_cell.length_b   1.000
_cell.length_c   1.000
_cell.angle_alpha   90.00
_cell.angle_beta   90.00
_cell.angle_gamma   90.00
#
_symmetry.space_group_name_H-M   'P 1'
#
loop_
_entity.id
_entity.type
_entity.pdbx_description
1 polymer ?
#
loop_
_entity_poly.entity_id
_entity_poly.type
_entity_poly.pdbx_seq_one_letter_code
_entity_poly.pdbx_strand_id
1 'polypeptide(L)'
;VQNIIPKEYAGILKHNQEILSTFYRYIVLMDGWTDKVKRSLHTVLVLLRGRSPVLLKVEDMNSRCHTWEEYMRVVKCVLEENSLRLDKMTAVITDSPSVMT
;
A
#
# COMPACT_ATOMS: atom_id res chain seq x y z
N VAL A 1 15.62 -16.53 -8.99
CA VAL A 1 15.06 -17.36 -7.90
C VAL A 1 13.56 -17.29 -8.02
N GLN A 2 12.87 -18.37 -8.36
CA GLN A 2 11.40 -18.38 -8.38
C GLN A 2 10.93 -18.30 -6.93
N ASN A 3 10.27 -17.20 -6.56
CA ASN A 3 9.70 -17.01 -5.24
C ASN A 3 8.54 -18.00 -5.07
N ILE A 4 8.80 -19.12 -4.39
CA ILE A 4 7.77 -20.05 -3.97
C ILE A 4 6.98 -19.33 -2.87
N ILE A 5 5.85 -18.73 -3.25
CA ILE A 5 4.90 -18.19 -2.29
C ILE A 5 4.32 -19.39 -1.54
N PRO A 6 4.41 -19.46 -0.20
CA PRO A 6 3.83 -20.58 0.53
C PRO A 6 2.32 -20.65 0.25
N LYS A 7 1.77 -21.86 0.11
CA LYS A 7 0.38 -22.07 -0.36
C LYS A 7 -0.67 -21.28 0.43
N GLU A 8 -0.44 -21.09 1.72
CA GLU A 8 -1.29 -20.28 2.61
C GLU A 8 -1.36 -18.82 2.16
N TYR A 9 -0.23 -18.24 1.77
CA TYR A 9 -0.15 -16.87 1.23
C TYR A 9 -0.80 -16.76 -0.14
N ALA A 10 -0.71 -17.78 -0.99
CA ALA A 10 -1.37 -17.79 -2.28
C ALA A 10 -2.91 -17.73 -2.15
N GLY A 11 -3.47 -18.43 -1.16
CA GLY A 11 -4.90 -18.36 -0.83
C GLY A 11 -5.33 -16.97 -0.38
N ILE A 12 -4.56 -16.35 0.51
CA ILE A 12 -4.80 -14.98 0.99
C ILE A 12 -4.73 -13.97 -0.16
N LEU A 13 -3.72 -14.07 -1.02
CA LEU A 13 -3.56 -13.19 -2.18
C LEU A 13 -4.75 -13.29 -3.14
N LYS A 14 -5.18 -14.52 -3.46
CA LYS A 14 -6.35 -14.74 -4.31
C LYS A 14 -7.62 -14.14 -3.68
N HIS A 15 -7.84 -14.40 -2.39
CA HIS A 15 -8.98 -13.85 -1.66
C HIS A 15 -8.98 -12.31 -1.65
N ASN A 16 -7.82 -11.70 -1.43
CA ASN A 16 -7.66 -10.25 -1.45
C ASN A 16 -7.94 -9.67 -2.85
N GLN A 17 -7.47 -10.32 -3.92
CA GLN A 17 -7.77 -9.91 -5.30
C GLN A 17 -9.27 -9.99 -5.60
N GLU A 18 -9.93 -11.07 -5.19
CA GLU A 18 -11.39 -11.23 -5.34
C GLU A 18 -12.12 -10.09 -4.62
N ILE A 19 -11.78 -9.81 -3.36
CA ILE A 19 -12.33 -8.67 -2.62
C ILE A 19 -12.12 -7.37 -3.39
N LEU A 20 -10.87 -7.04 -3.74
CA LEU A 20 -10.52 -5.77 -4.36
C LEU A 20 -11.21 -5.56 -5.72
N SER A 21 -11.48 -6.63 -6.46
CA SER A 21 -12.19 -6.57 -7.75
C SER A 21 -13.65 -6.13 -7.64
N THR A 22 -14.29 -6.35 -6.49
CA THR A 22 -15.72 -6.09 -6.28
C THR A 22 -16.05 -4.66 -5.88
N PHE A 23 -15.07 -3.88 -5.42
CA PHE A 23 -15.32 -2.54 -4.89
C PHE A 23 -15.15 -1.44 -5.94
N TYR A 24 -16.06 -0.46 -5.87
CA TYR A 24 -16.07 0.69 -6.78
C TYR A 24 -15.06 1.77 -6.38
N ARG A 25 -14.86 1.99 -5.08
CA ARG A 25 -13.95 3.00 -4.52
C ARG A 25 -13.22 2.47 -3.30
N TYR A 26 -12.03 3.00 -3.07
CA TYR A 26 -11.21 2.63 -1.93
C TYR A 26 -10.36 3.80 -1.42
N ILE A 27 -9.92 3.69 -0.16
CA ILE A 27 -8.99 4.62 0.47
C ILE A 27 -7.66 3.90 0.68
N VAL A 28 -6.55 4.56 0.38
CA VAL A 28 -5.22 4.03 0.66
C VAL A 28 -4.75 4.55 2.01
N LEU A 29 -4.25 3.66 2.86
CA LEU A 29 -3.52 4.01 4.06
C LEU A 29 -2.03 3.80 3.79
N MET A 30 -1.23 4.80 4.14
CA MET A 30 0.22 4.66 4.29
C MET A 30 0.60 4.88 5.73
N ASP A 31 1.05 3.82 6.37
CA ASP A 31 1.55 3.81 7.74
C ASP A 31 2.97 3.30 7.72
N GLY A 32 3.90 4.01 8.35
CA GLY A 32 5.29 3.60 8.35
C GLY A 32 6.07 4.18 9.50
N TRP A 33 7.26 3.61 9.67
CA TRP A 33 8.18 4.04 10.71
C TRP A 33 9.52 4.34 10.09
N THR A 34 10.22 5.30 10.68
CA THR A 34 11.59 5.64 10.32
C THR A 34 12.43 5.60 11.56
N ASP A 35 13.56 4.89 11.50
CA ASP A 35 14.47 4.78 12.63
C ASP A 35 15.55 5.86 12.62
N LYS A 36 16.36 5.87 13.69
CA LYS A 36 17.42 6.87 13.87
C LYS A 36 18.55 6.77 12.85
N VAL A 37 18.71 5.62 12.17
CA VAL A 37 19.72 5.41 11.13
C VAL A 37 19.11 5.58 9.72
N LYS A 38 17.95 6.25 9.62
CA LYS A 38 17.22 6.55 8.38
C LYS A 38 16.76 5.32 7.61
N ARG A 39 16.55 4.20 8.30
CA ARG A 39 15.81 3.07 7.73
C ARG A 39 14.33 3.35 7.84
N SER A 40 13.59 3.18 6.75
CA SER A 40 12.18 3.45 6.65
C SER A 40 11.42 2.32 5.96
N LEU A 41 10.37 1.84 6.61
CA LEU A 41 9.45 0.85 6.07
C LEU A 41 8.03 1.41 6.14
N HIS A 42 7.35 1.38 5.01
CA HIS A 42 5.98 1.86 4.88
C HIS A 42 5.06 0.75 4.39
N THR A 43 3.98 0.54 5.11
CA THR A 43 2.88 -0.32 4.67
C THR A 43 1.96 0.48 3.77
N VAL A 44 1.50 -0.15 2.69
CA VAL A 44 0.43 0.36 1.84
C VAL A 44 -0.75 -0.57 1.99
N LEU A 45 -1.82 -0.07 2.61
CA LEU A 45 -3.06 -0.81 2.80
C LEU A 45 -4.20 -0.17 2.02
N VAL A 46 -5.19 -0.99 1.68
CA VAL A 46 -6.46 -0.52 1.11
C VAL A 46 -7.59 -0.75 2.11
N LEU A 47 -8.30 0.34 2.42
CA LEU A 47 -9.55 0.32 3.16
C LEU A 47 -10.73 0.20 2.21
N LEU A 48 -11.60 -0.75 2.52
CA LEU A 48 -12.85 -1.01 1.82
C LEU A 48 -14.00 -0.91 2.81
N ARG A 49 -15.12 -0.32 2.37
CA ARG A 49 -16.28 -0.12 3.25
C ARG A 49 -16.81 -1.47 3.76
N GLY A 50 -16.89 -1.61 5.08
CA GLY A 50 -17.44 -2.81 5.74
C GLY A 50 -16.54 -4.05 5.67
N ARG A 51 -15.25 -3.88 5.39
CA ARG A 51 -14.25 -4.96 5.37
C ARG A 51 -13.02 -4.56 6.16
N SER A 52 -12.25 -5.57 6.57
CA SER A 52 -10.92 -5.37 7.13
C SER A 52 -9.98 -4.75 6.07
N PRO A 53 -9.00 -3.93 6.49
CA PRO A 53 -7.99 -3.41 5.58
C PRO A 53 -7.22 -4.54 4.90
N VAL A 54 -6.89 -4.36 3.63
CA VAL A 54 -6.08 -5.30 2.84
C VAL A 54 -4.67 -4.75 2.72
N LEU A 55 -3.67 -5.46 3.24
CA LEU A 55 -2.27 -5.13 3.04
C LEU A 55 -1.88 -5.45 1.59
N LEU A 56 -1.43 -4.43 0.85
CA LEU A 56 -0.94 -4.60 -0.52
C LEU A 56 0.56 -4.84 -0.55
N LYS A 57 1.33 -4.04 0.20
CA LYS A 57 2.79 -4.10 0.20
C LYS A 57 3.38 -3.51 1.47
N VAL A 58 4.56 -4.00 1.83
CA VAL A 58 5.51 -3.30 2.71
C VAL A 58 6.64 -2.79 1.81
N GLU A 59 6.70 -1.49 1.60
CA GLU A 59 7.69 -0.82 0.77
C GLU A 59 8.89 -0.37 1.63
N ASP A 60 10.09 -0.70 1.17
CA ASP A 60 11.33 -0.16 1.69
C ASP A 60 11.58 1.24 1.10
N MET A 61 11.52 2.25 1.97
CA MET A 61 11.75 3.66 1.64
C MET A 61 13.09 4.17 2.18
N ASN A 62 14.02 3.28 2.52
CA ASN A 62 15.37 3.63 2.97
C ASN A 62 16.04 4.62 2.01
N SER A 63 16.61 5.69 2.57
CA SER A 63 17.30 6.74 1.81
C SER A 63 16.47 7.48 0.75
N ARG A 64 15.14 7.29 0.71
CA ARG A 64 14.24 8.05 -0.16
C ARG A 64 13.77 9.32 0.55
N CYS A 65 13.44 10.36 -0.21
CA CYS A 65 12.88 11.58 0.36
C CYS A 65 11.41 11.34 0.74
N HIS A 66 11.02 11.57 1.99
CA HIS A 66 9.64 11.37 2.44
C HIS A 66 8.76 12.58 2.12
N THR A 67 8.69 12.92 0.82
CA THR A 67 7.79 13.96 0.29
C THR A 67 6.49 13.33 -0.18
N TRP A 68 5.46 14.17 -0.34
CA TRP A 68 4.17 13.74 -0.86
C TRP A 68 4.28 13.12 -2.26
N GLU A 69 5.12 13.67 -3.14
CA GLU A 69 5.32 13.16 -4.50
C GLU A 69 5.87 11.74 -4.49
N GLU A 70 6.83 11.46 -3.61
CA GLU A 70 7.42 10.14 -3.47
C GLU A 70 6.41 9.14 -2.90
N TYR A 71 5.62 9.54 -1.90
CA TYR A 71 4.55 8.70 -1.36
C TYR A 71 3.52 8.38 -2.44
N MET A 72 3.08 9.37 -3.21
CA MET A 72 2.15 9.16 -4.32
C MET A 72 2.74 8.31 -5.44
N ARG A 73 4.04 8.39 -5.70
CA ARG A 73 4.74 7.49 -6.63
C ARG A 73 4.66 6.05 -6.12
N VAL A 74 4.99 5.82 -4.85
CA VAL A 74 4.88 4.50 -4.21
C VAL A 74 3.44 3.97 -4.29
N VAL A 75 2.44 4.77 -3.92
CA VAL A 75 1.03 4.37 -3.98
C VAL A 75 0.64 3.96 -5.40
N LYS A 76 0.97 4.76 -6.42
CA LYS A 76 0.65 4.43 -7.81
C LYS A 76 1.27 3.10 -8.24
N CYS A 77 2.57 2.90 -7.97
CA CYS A 77 3.25 1.66 -8.30
C CYS A 77 2.61 0.46 -7.61
N VAL A 78 2.29 0.56 -6.31
CA VAL A 78 1.67 -0.53 -5.55
C VAL A 78 0.26 -0.85 -6.05
N LEU A 79 -0.53 0.17 -6.38
CA LEU A 79 -1.86 -0.04 -6.98
C LEU A 79 -1.74 -0.75 -8.32
N GLU A 80 -0.84 -0.32 -9.20
CA GLU A 80 -0.59 -0.94 -10.51
C GLU A 80 -0.13 -2.40 -10.38
N GLU A 81 0.82 -2.68 -9.50
CA GLU A 81 1.31 -4.04 -9.17
C GLU A 81 0.16 -4.97 -8.72
N ASN A 82 -0.87 -4.42 -8.08
CA ASN A 82 -2.04 -5.15 -7.59
C ASN A 82 -3.27 -5.03 -8.52
N SER A 83 -3.10 -4.55 -9.75
CA SER A 83 -4.18 -4.36 -10.74
C SER A 83 -5.33 -3.47 -10.24
N LEU A 84 -5.01 -2.48 -9.40
CA LEU A 84 -5.93 -1.50 -8.87
C LEU A 84 -5.85 -0.19 -9.64
N ARG A 85 -7.01 0.39 -9.90
CA ARG A 85 -7.16 1.59 -10.72
C ARG A 85 -7.07 2.86 -9.89
N LEU A 86 -6.10 3.72 -10.16
CA LEU A 86 -5.89 4.98 -9.44
C LEU A 86 -7.16 5.87 -9.39
N ASP A 87 -7.96 5.89 -10.46
CA ASP A 87 -9.19 6.72 -10.52
C ASP A 87 -10.30 6.27 -9.57
N LYS A 88 -10.19 5.06 -9.00
CA LYS A 88 -11.09 4.56 -7.95
C LYS A 88 -10.61 4.93 -6.54
N MET A 89 -9.39 5.44 -6.40
CA MET A 89 -8.85 5.88 -5.13
C MET A 89 -9.51 7.21 -4.72
N THR A 90 -10.11 7.24 -3.54
CA THR A 90 -10.79 8.44 -3.02
C THR A 90 -9.85 9.35 -2.26
N ALA A 91 -8.93 8.76 -1.48
CA ALA A 91 -7.98 9.50 -0.65
C ALA A 91 -6.77 8.62 -0.33
N VAL A 92 -5.67 9.27 0.04
CA VAL A 92 -4.53 8.68 0.75
C VAL A 92 -4.53 9.26 2.16
N ILE A 93 -4.43 8.39 3.16
CA ILE A 93 -4.30 8.77 4.57
C ILE A 93 -2.92 8.33 5.02
N THR A 94 -2.19 9.22 5.69
CA THR A 94 -0.88 8.92 6.24
C THR A 94 -0.66 9.69 7.54
N ASP A 95 0.17 9.11 8.41
CA ASP A 95 0.60 9.70 9.67
C ASP A 95 1.89 10.53 9.53
N SER A 96 2.52 10.53 8.34
CA SER A 96 3.76 11.26 8.10
C SER A 96 3.52 12.77 8.01
N PRO A 97 3.92 13.58 8.99
CA PRO A 97 3.67 15.02 8.97
C PRO A 97 4.48 15.72 7.88
N SER A 98 5.61 15.14 7.44
CA SER A 98 6.49 15.73 6.44
C SER A 98 5.89 15.77 5.03
N VAL A 99 4.79 15.06 4.78
CA VAL A 99 4.08 15.11 3.49
C VAL A 99 2.91 16.10 3.47
N MET A 100 2.61 16.79 4.58
CA MET A 100 1.47 17.72 4.69
C MET A 100 1.86 19.20 4.54
N THR A 101 3.15 19.50 4.39
CA THR A 101 3.71 20.85 4.14
C THR A 101 4.11 21.02 2.69
#